data_AF-V6HEI4-F1
#
_entry.id   AF-V6HEI4-F1
#
_cell.length_a   1.000
_cell.length_b   1.000
_cell.length_c   1.000
_cell.angle_alpha   90.00
_cell.angle_beta   90.00
_cell.angle_gamma   90.00
#
_symmetry.space_group_name_H-M   'P 1'
#
loop_
_entity.id
_entity.type
_entity.pdbx_description
1 polymer ?
#
loop_
_entity_poly.entity_id
_entity_poly.type
_entity_poly.pdbx_seq_one_letter_code
_entity_poly.pdbx_strand_id
1 'polypeptide(L)'
;MKKIILTGIAIICLSSFTNCTQKKKSNDDAAIIALLALTSGNCAQTQKLGPNSYLSSLSPIPSSSCNQATLYGTDPNATFTIAKGQFTAALNIAQGLSGCTNTSAAIQNQMNGGPLSQSAWTSVTASLQWTPITSMIAEGSASITKSWPSLTTAQTSAIISASVAQFQNFQYENLVMTFASIASEPSCSSAVLAKINTDFPTSQFLWSNVTPTAAAPTLIAIGCSYGTSRNTAIGQCATLNNTY
;
A
#
# COMPACT_ATOMS: atom_id res chain seq x y z
N MET A 1 22.87 -14.99 -7.12
CA MET A 1 21.55 -14.33 -7.11
C MET A 1 21.68 -13.02 -6.35
N LYS A 2 21.57 -11.87 -7.04
CA LYS A 2 21.57 -10.56 -6.37
C LYS A 2 20.30 -10.49 -5.52
N LYS A 3 20.43 -10.31 -4.20
CA LYS A 3 19.29 -9.97 -3.35
C LYS A 3 18.71 -8.68 -3.92
N ILE A 4 17.51 -8.75 -4.48
CA ILE A 4 16.80 -7.58 -4.98
C ILE A 4 16.48 -6.76 -3.75
N ILE A 5 17.27 -5.71 -3.52
CA ILE A 5 16.86 -4.63 -2.64
C ILE A 5 15.74 -3.94 -3.44
N LEU A 6 14.49 -4.19 -3.03
CA LEU A 6 13.31 -3.49 -3.54
C LEU A 6 13.42 -2.01 -3.17
N THR A 7 14.25 -1.26 -3.89
CA THR A 7 14.51 0.17 -3.66
C THR A 7 13.46 1.09 -4.30
N GLY A 8 12.42 0.55 -4.96
CA GLY A 8 11.51 1.37 -5.78
C GLY A 8 10.04 1.37 -5.39
N ILE A 9 9.57 0.41 -4.60
CA ILE A 9 8.19 0.34 -4.13
C ILE A 9 8.27 -0.18 -2.71
N ALA A 10 8.01 0.69 -1.74
CA ALA A 10 7.69 0.24 -0.40
C ALA A 10 6.49 -0.70 -0.51
N ILE A 11 6.76 -2.02 -0.49
CA ILE A 11 5.71 -3.02 -0.35
C ILE A 11 5.09 -2.73 1.02
N ILE A 12 3.90 -2.13 1.02
CA ILE A 12 3.16 -1.85 2.24
C ILE A 12 2.81 -3.21 2.84
N CYS A 13 3.47 -3.52 3.96
CA CYS A 13 3.51 -4.83 4.58
C CYS A 13 2.30 -4.99 5.53
N LEU A 14 1.15 -5.40 4.98
CA LEU A 14 -0.18 -5.38 5.63
C LEU A 14 -0.69 -6.75 6.10
N SER A 15 0.16 -7.67 6.56
CA SER A 15 -0.32 -9.01 6.95
C SER A 15 -0.94 -9.08 8.36
N SER A 16 -1.06 -7.95 9.07
CA SER A 16 -1.34 -7.93 10.52
C SER A 16 -2.83 -8.04 10.89
N PHE A 17 -3.74 -8.10 9.92
CA PHE A 17 -5.18 -8.00 10.18
C PHE A 17 -5.94 -9.34 10.26
N THR A 18 -5.26 -10.48 10.11
CA THR A 18 -5.91 -11.81 10.11
C THR A 18 -6.07 -12.46 11.49
N ASN A 19 -5.57 -11.86 12.58
CA ASN A 19 -5.56 -12.47 13.92
C ASN A 19 -6.18 -11.62 15.05
N CYS A 20 -7.24 -10.85 14.78
CA CYS A 20 -8.07 -10.29 15.85
C CYS A 20 -9.18 -11.28 16.24
N THR A 21 -8.82 -12.40 16.86
CA THR A 21 -9.80 -13.22 17.59
C THR A 21 -10.33 -12.46 18.80
N GLN A 22 -11.65 -12.34 18.85
CA GLN A 22 -12.48 -11.76 19.91
C GLN A 22 -11.86 -11.87 21.33
N LYS A 23 -11.33 -10.77 21.86
CA LYS A 23 -11.19 -10.62 23.31
C LYS A 23 -12.50 -10.06 23.86
N LYS A 24 -13.20 -10.91 24.60
CA LYS A 24 -14.50 -10.64 25.22
C LYS A 24 -14.36 -9.67 26.41
N LYS A 25 -15.37 -8.78 26.52
CA LYS A 25 -15.81 -7.93 27.65
C LYS A 25 -14.97 -6.70 28.03
N SER A 26 -15.43 -5.53 27.63
CA SER A 26 -15.62 -4.33 28.49
C SER A 26 -16.18 -3.15 27.67
N ASN A 27 -17.23 -2.50 28.17
CA ASN A 27 -17.89 -1.26 27.75
C ASN A 27 -17.96 -0.97 26.24
N ASP A 28 -19.18 -1.11 25.71
CA ASP A 28 -19.49 -1.14 24.28
C ASP A 28 -18.95 0.07 23.49
N ASP A 29 -18.86 1.27 24.07
CA ASP A 29 -18.29 2.42 23.33
C ASP A 29 -16.78 2.33 23.15
N ALA A 30 -16.02 1.86 24.15
CA ALA A 30 -14.57 1.74 24.04
C ALA A 30 -14.17 0.57 23.14
N ALA A 31 -14.94 -0.53 23.18
CA ALA A 31 -14.76 -1.65 22.28
C ALA A 31 -15.16 -1.32 20.84
N ILE A 32 -16.24 -0.57 20.63
CA ILE A 32 -16.66 -0.07 19.30
C ILE A 32 -15.69 0.98 18.79
N ILE A 33 -15.23 1.93 19.61
CA ILE A 33 -14.19 2.91 19.23
C ILE A 33 -12.88 2.20 18.93
N ALA A 34 -12.50 1.16 19.68
CA ALA A 34 -11.33 0.35 19.37
C ALA A 34 -11.52 -0.45 18.06
N LEU A 35 -12.70 -1.02 17.80
CA LEU A 35 -13.03 -1.73 16.57
C LEU A 35 -13.06 -0.78 15.36
N LEU A 36 -13.61 0.42 15.54
CA LEU A 36 -13.59 1.50 14.56
C LEU A 36 -12.15 1.99 14.34
N ALA A 37 -11.34 2.16 15.39
CA ALA A 37 -9.92 2.52 15.27
C ALA A 37 -9.02 1.39 14.76
N LEU A 38 -9.55 0.16 14.64
CA LEU A 38 -8.92 -1.00 14.01
C LEU A 38 -9.41 -1.24 12.57
N THR A 39 -10.47 -0.55 12.13
CA THR A 39 -11.08 -0.70 10.80
C THR A 39 -11.15 0.61 10.01
N SER A 40 -10.88 1.73 10.67
CA SER A 40 -10.87 3.08 10.13
C SER A 40 -9.62 3.83 10.58
N GLY A 41 -9.15 4.72 9.71
CA GLY A 41 -7.92 5.48 9.88
C GLY A 41 -7.16 5.56 8.56
N ASN A 42 -6.14 6.41 8.54
CA ASN A 42 -5.27 6.56 7.40
C ASN A 42 -3.82 6.61 7.89
N CYS A 43 -2.92 6.11 7.07
CA CYS A 43 -1.50 6.08 7.37
C CYS A 43 -0.71 6.63 6.18
N ALA A 44 0.29 7.45 6.50
CA ALA A 44 1.31 7.84 5.57
C ALA A 44 2.56 7.01 5.84
N GLN A 45 3.03 6.26 4.84
CA GLN A 45 4.38 5.74 4.82
C GLN A 45 5.25 6.71 4.03
N THR A 46 6.17 7.39 4.71
CA THR A 46 7.11 8.31 4.06
C THR A 46 8.45 7.62 3.85
N GLN A 47 8.99 7.77 2.65
CA GLN A 47 10.37 7.46 2.30
C GLN A 47 11.18 8.74 2.08
N LYS A 48 12.32 8.85 2.75
CA LYS A 48 13.34 9.87 2.45
C LYS A 48 14.15 9.47 1.23
N LEU A 49 14.04 10.25 0.16
CA LEU A 49 14.75 10.02 -1.10
C LEU A 49 16.10 10.76 -1.17
N GLY A 50 16.25 11.82 -0.38
CA GLY A 50 17.47 12.63 -0.32
C GLY A 50 17.38 13.73 0.74
N PRO A 51 18.36 14.65 0.78
CA PRO A 51 18.31 15.81 1.67
C PRO A 51 17.05 16.63 1.42
N ASN A 52 16.17 16.68 2.43
CA ASN A 52 14.87 17.34 2.37
C ASN A 52 13.99 16.88 1.19
N SER A 53 14.10 15.63 0.70
CA SER A 53 13.21 15.10 -0.35
C SER A 53 12.48 13.87 0.15
N TYR A 54 11.15 13.91 0.09
CA TYR A 54 10.28 12.91 0.68
C TYR A 54 9.16 12.51 -0.27
N LEU A 55 8.86 11.22 -0.30
CA LEU A 55 7.71 10.63 -0.99
C LEU A 55 6.89 9.87 0.05
N SER A 56 5.60 10.19 0.12
CA SER A 56 4.66 9.54 1.02
C SER A 56 3.64 8.74 0.23
N SER A 57 3.41 7.50 0.64
CA SER A 57 2.26 6.71 0.22
C SER A 57 1.18 6.78 1.30
N LEU A 58 0.00 7.26 0.92
CA LEU A 58 -1.15 7.40 1.81
C LEU A 58 -2.12 6.26 1.56
N SER A 59 -2.56 5.61 2.64
CA SER A 59 -3.38 4.39 2.56
C SER A 59 -4.40 4.31 3.71
N PRO A 60 -5.50 3.56 3.52
CA PRO A 60 -6.53 3.37 4.54
C PRO A 60 -6.09 2.29 5.54
N ILE A 61 -5.05 2.60 6.31
CA ILE A 61 -4.57 1.76 7.41
C ILE A 61 -5.03 2.38 8.72
N PRO A 62 -5.56 1.59 9.66
CA PRO A 62 -5.98 2.10 10.95
C PRO A 62 -4.83 2.78 11.69
N SER A 63 -5.09 3.93 12.32
CA SER A 63 -4.05 4.74 12.98
C SER A 63 -3.28 3.95 14.05
N SER A 64 -3.96 3.05 14.76
CA SER A 64 -3.38 2.13 15.74
C SER A 64 -2.32 1.18 15.14
N SER A 65 -2.44 0.87 13.86
CA SER A 65 -1.54 0.00 13.10
C SER A 65 -0.51 0.77 12.28
N CYS A 66 -0.58 2.10 12.23
CA CYS A 66 0.33 2.94 11.44
C CYS A 66 1.67 3.15 12.16
N ASN A 67 2.47 2.09 12.22
CA ASN A 67 3.81 2.11 12.80
C ASN A 67 4.71 1.06 12.15
N GLN A 68 6.03 1.23 12.30
CA GLN A 68 7.02 0.32 11.73
C GLN A 68 6.85 -1.12 12.20
N ALA A 69 6.64 -1.35 13.51
CA ALA A 69 6.58 -2.70 14.07
C ALA A 69 5.44 -3.52 13.44
N THR A 70 4.27 -2.91 13.26
CA THR A 70 3.09 -3.55 12.67
C THR A 70 3.18 -3.67 11.14
N LEU A 71 3.68 -2.64 10.46
CA LEU A 71 3.64 -2.55 8.99
C LEU A 71 4.94 -2.96 8.30
N TYR A 72 6.01 -3.21 9.04
CA TYR A 72 7.30 -3.55 8.45
C TYR A 72 8.12 -4.48 9.33
N GLY A 73 7.87 -4.54 10.64
CA GLY A 73 8.61 -5.35 11.60
C GLY A 73 9.67 -4.56 12.36
N THR A 74 10.08 -5.09 13.50
CA THR A 74 11.09 -4.50 14.42
C THR A 74 12.52 -4.91 14.09
N ASP A 75 12.69 -5.95 13.27
CA ASP A 75 13.97 -6.57 12.93
C ASP A 75 13.83 -7.35 11.61
N PRO A 76 14.93 -7.87 11.03
CA PRO A 76 14.88 -8.58 9.76
C PRO A 76 13.98 -9.82 9.74
N ASN A 77 13.85 -10.55 10.85
CA ASN A 77 13.02 -11.75 10.93
C ASN A 77 11.54 -11.39 11.02
N ALA A 78 11.20 -10.37 11.81
CA ALA A 78 9.84 -9.83 11.87
C ALA A 78 9.40 -9.31 10.49
N THR A 79 10.27 -8.54 9.81
CA THR A 79 10.00 -8.06 8.44
C THR A 79 9.79 -9.21 7.47
N PHE A 80 10.65 -10.23 7.52
CA PHE A 80 10.53 -11.38 6.65
C PHE A 80 9.25 -12.19 6.92
N THR A 81 8.84 -12.31 8.18
CA THR A 81 7.59 -12.99 8.56
C THR A 81 6.37 -12.27 7.99
N ILE A 82 6.32 -10.95 8.10
CA ILE A 82 5.25 -10.12 7.54
C ILE A 82 5.23 -10.26 6.01
N ALA A 83 6.39 -10.07 5.36
CA ALA A 83 6.53 -10.19 3.91
C ALA A 83 6.12 -11.59 3.40
N LYS A 84 6.48 -12.66 4.11
CA LYS A 84 6.09 -14.04 3.76
C LYS A 84 4.57 -14.23 3.76
N GLY A 85 3.85 -13.61 4.70
CA GLY A 85 2.38 -13.61 4.70
C GLY A 85 1.81 -13.00 3.42
N GLN A 86 2.38 -11.88 2.96
CA GLN A 86 1.96 -11.24 1.72
C GLN A 86 2.33 -12.02 0.47
N PHE A 87 3.54 -12.58 0.43
CA PHE A 87 3.96 -13.44 -0.67
C PHE A 87 3.09 -14.70 -0.76
N THR A 88 2.63 -15.24 0.37
CA THR A 88 1.68 -16.36 0.37
C THR A 88 0.34 -15.94 -0.28
N ALA A 89 -0.20 -14.77 0.08
CA ALA A 89 -1.43 -14.26 -0.53
C ALA A 89 -1.27 -13.99 -2.03
N ALA A 90 -0.18 -13.33 -2.43
CA ALA A 90 0.13 -13.07 -3.83
C ALA A 90 0.38 -14.36 -4.62
N LEU A 91 1.06 -15.35 -4.04
CA LEU A 91 1.27 -16.66 -4.67
C LEU A 91 -0.05 -17.36 -4.94
N ASN A 92 -0.98 -17.34 -3.98
CA ASN A 92 -2.31 -17.94 -4.15
C ASN A 92 -3.08 -17.28 -5.31
N ILE A 93 -2.98 -15.95 -5.46
CA ILE A 93 -3.56 -15.23 -6.60
C ILE A 93 -2.89 -15.67 -7.91
N ALA A 94 -1.55 -15.67 -7.95
CA ALA A 94 -0.78 -16.03 -9.15
C ALA A 94 -1.07 -17.46 -9.61
N GLN A 95 -1.17 -18.41 -8.68
CA GLN A 95 -1.50 -19.81 -8.96
C GLN A 95 -2.94 -20.01 -9.44
N GLY A 96 -3.85 -19.10 -9.07
CA GLY A 96 -5.24 -19.08 -9.56
C GLY A 96 -5.41 -18.50 -10.96
N LEU A 97 -4.37 -17.91 -11.55
CA LEU A 97 -4.40 -17.27 -12.86
C LEU A 97 -3.63 -18.08 -13.90
N SER A 98 -4.20 -18.22 -15.10
CA SER A 98 -3.53 -18.86 -16.23
C SER A 98 -2.34 -18.02 -16.72
N GLY A 99 -1.21 -18.67 -17.01
CA GLY A 99 -0.04 -18.01 -17.59
C GLY A 99 0.84 -17.25 -16.58
N CYS A 100 0.79 -17.65 -15.30
CA CYS A 100 1.56 -17.09 -14.18
C CYS A 100 2.57 -18.08 -13.58
N THR A 101 3.11 -19.00 -14.37
CA THR A 101 4.02 -20.06 -13.90
C THR A 101 5.35 -19.48 -13.42
N ASN A 102 5.98 -18.61 -14.21
CA ASN A 102 7.28 -18.02 -13.87
C ASN A 102 7.14 -17.02 -12.71
N THR A 103 6.04 -16.28 -12.67
CA THR A 103 5.67 -15.35 -11.61
C THR A 103 5.51 -16.08 -10.28
N SER A 104 4.76 -17.19 -10.28
CA SER A 104 4.58 -18.03 -9.09
C SER A 104 5.93 -18.57 -8.57
N ALA A 105 6.78 -19.05 -9.48
CA ALA A 105 8.13 -19.50 -9.12
C ALA A 105 8.99 -18.36 -8.55
N ALA A 106 8.91 -17.15 -9.10
CA ALA A 106 9.63 -15.98 -8.59
C ALA A 106 9.19 -15.58 -7.18
N ILE A 107 7.88 -15.58 -6.90
CA ILE A 107 7.33 -15.34 -5.55
C ILE A 107 7.82 -16.42 -4.57
N GLN A 108 7.75 -17.69 -4.98
CA GLN A 108 8.23 -18.80 -4.15
C GLN A 108 9.73 -18.69 -3.85
N ASN A 109 10.55 -18.33 -4.84
CA ASN A 109 11.98 -18.12 -4.66
C ASN A 109 12.26 -16.98 -3.67
N GLN A 110 11.47 -15.90 -3.70
CA GLN A 110 11.60 -14.82 -2.73
C GLN A 110 11.29 -15.29 -1.31
N MET A 111 10.23 -16.11 -1.13
CA MET A 111 9.92 -16.72 0.17
C MET A 111 10.99 -17.69 0.66
N ASN A 112 11.79 -18.27 -0.23
CA ASN A 112 12.87 -19.17 0.11
C ASN A 112 14.20 -18.44 0.40
N GLY A 113 14.31 -17.15 0.06
CA GLY A 113 15.55 -16.36 0.15
C GLY A 113 15.97 -15.93 1.55
N GLY A 114 15.08 -16.10 2.54
CA GLY A 114 15.33 -15.74 3.94
C GLY A 114 15.38 -14.22 4.22
N PRO A 115 15.59 -13.83 5.49
CA PRO A 115 15.62 -12.42 5.88
C PRO A 115 16.85 -11.67 5.33
N LEU A 116 16.74 -10.33 5.36
CA LEU A 116 17.89 -9.45 5.14
C LEU A 116 18.91 -9.58 6.28
N SER A 117 20.15 -9.15 6.04
CA SER A 117 21.08 -8.93 7.15
C SER A 117 20.62 -7.74 7.99
N GLN A 118 21.02 -7.69 9.27
CA GLN A 118 20.71 -6.56 10.15
C GLN A 118 21.17 -5.22 9.56
N SER A 119 22.37 -5.18 8.99
CA SER A 119 22.91 -3.97 8.35
C SER A 119 22.06 -3.50 7.17
N ALA A 120 21.67 -4.41 6.28
CA ALA A 120 20.84 -4.08 5.12
C ALA A 120 19.44 -3.62 5.56
N TRP A 121 18.86 -4.27 6.57
CA TRP A 121 17.58 -3.88 7.14
C TRP A 121 17.63 -2.47 7.73
N THR A 122 18.61 -2.18 8.59
CA THR A 122 18.78 -0.86 9.21
C THR A 122 18.95 0.23 8.15
N SER A 123 19.73 -0.03 7.09
CA SER A 123 19.88 0.93 5.99
C SER A 123 18.57 1.22 5.26
N VAL A 124 17.70 0.22 5.07
CA VAL A 124 16.39 0.42 4.45
C VAL A 124 15.46 1.20 5.39
N THR A 125 15.34 0.77 6.65
CA THR A 125 14.37 1.35 7.60
C THR A 125 14.74 2.75 8.06
N ALA A 126 16.02 3.13 8.05
CA ALA A 126 16.45 4.49 8.37
C ALA A 126 15.81 5.55 7.46
N SER A 127 15.39 5.14 6.25
CA SER A 127 14.73 6.01 5.28
C SER A 127 13.21 5.94 5.31
N LEU A 128 12.60 5.22 6.27
CA LEU A 128 11.17 5.03 6.36
C LEU A 128 10.57 5.58 7.66
N GLN A 129 9.39 6.18 7.55
CA GLN A 129 8.57 6.62 8.68
C GLN A 129 7.10 6.30 8.41
N TRP A 130 6.36 6.02 9.47
CA TRP A 130 4.91 5.80 9.43
C TRP A 130 4.23 6.82 10.33
N THR A 131 3.32 7.60 9.76
CA THR A 131 2.63 8.69 10.43
C THR A 131 1.13 8.51 10.28
N PRO A 132 0.36 8.34 11.38
CA PRO A 132 -1.09 8.38 11.32
C PRO A 132 -1.56 9.73 10.77
N ILE A 133 -2.50 9.71 9.83
CA ILE A 133 -3.09 10.92 9.27
C ILE A 133 -4.62 10.87 9.41
N THR A 134 -5.24 12.03 9.53
CA THR A 134 -6.71 12.11 9.70
C THR A 134 -7.45 11.67 8.45
N SER A 135 -6.99 12.09 7.27
CA SER A 135 -7.64 11.78 5.99
C SER A 135 -6.61 11.71 4.87
N MET A 136 -6.51 10.58 4.18
CA MET A 136 -5.66 10.46 3.00
C MET A 136 -6.15 11.32 1.83
N ILE A 137 -7.46 11.60 1.75
CA ILE A 137 -8.05 12.43 0.69
C ILE A 137 -7.65 13.89 0.90
N ALA A 138 -7.78 14.40 2.13
CA ALA A 138 -7.36 15.76 2.46
C ALA A 138 -5.84 15.91 2.28
N GLU A 139 -5.08 14.95 2.81
CA GLU A 139 -3.62 14.96 2.77
C GLU A 139 -3.06 14.85 1.34
N GLY A 140 -3.67 14.01 0.50
CA GLY A 140 -3.29 13.80 -0.89
C GLY A 140 -4.05 14.65 -1.91
N SER A 141 -4.79 15.67 -1.48
CA SER A 141 -5.71 16.43 -2.34
C SER A 141 -5.04 17.01 -3.59
N ALA A 142 -3.85 17.60 -3.47
CA ALA A 142 -3.10 18.10 -4.62
C ALA A 142 -2.68 16.98 -5.59
N SER A 143 -2.36 15.80 -5.05
CA SER A 143 -2.02 14.60 -5.83
C SER A 143 -3.22 14.00 -6.55
N ILE A 144 -4.40 14.02 -5.92
CA ILE A 144 -5.67 13.61 -6.51
C ILE A 144 -6.01 14.49 -7.71
N THR A 145 -6.05 15.82 -7.51
CA THR A 145 -6.33 16.80 -8.58
C THR A 145 -5.34 16.65 -9.74
N LYS A 146 -4.09 16.29 -9.45
CA LYS A 146 -3.08 16.11 -10.48
C LYS A 146 -3.21 14.79 -11.23
N SER A 147 -3.51 13.70 -10.53
CA SER A 147 -3.65 12.36 -11.12
C SER A 147 -4.93 12.23 -11.93
N TRP A 148 -5.99 12.93 -11.51
CA TRP A 148 -7.29 12.94 -12.16
C TRP A 148 -7.81 14.37 -12.35
N PRO A 149 -7.21 15.14 -13.27
CA PRO A 149 -7.55 16.55 -13.48
C PRO A 149 -8.97 16.76 -14.03
N SER A 150 -9.61 15.70 -14.52
CA SER A 150 -10.97 15.73 -15.06
C SER A 150 -12.05 15.38 -14.03
N LEU A 151 -11.71 15.15 -12.75
CA LEU A 151 -12.72 15.01 -11.70
C LEU A 151 -13.49 16.31 -11.53
N THR A 152 -14.81 16.21 -11.48
CA THR A 152 -15.65 17.37 -11.13
C THR A 152 -15.49 17.74 -9.66
N THR A 153 -15.87 18.97 -9.29
CA THR A 153 -15.90 19.40 -7.89
C THR A 153 -16.78 18.48 -7.04
N ALA A 154 -17.93 18.07 -7.57
CA ALA A 154 -18.85 17.15 -6.91
C ALA A 154 -18.18 15.80 -6.64
N GLN A 155 -17.55 15.19 -7.66
CA GLN A 155 -16.84 13.93 -7.49
C GLN A 155 -15.67 14.05 -6.50
N THR A 156 -14.90 15.14 -6.58
CA THR A 156 -13.77 15.40 -5.67
C THR A 156 -14.23 15.49 -4.22
N SER A 157 -15.36 16.15 -3.97
CA SER A 157 -15.95 16.26 -2.63
C SER A 157 -16.57 14.95 -2.12
N ALA A 158 -16.89 14.03 -3.03
CA ALA A 158 -17.55 12.76 -2.73
C ALA A 158 -16.59 11.55 -2.76
N ILE A 159 -15.28 11.78 -2.92
CA ILE A 159 -14.29 10.70 -2.81
C ILE A 159 -14.39 10.06 -1.44
N ILE A 160 -14.36 8.73 -1.40
CA ILE A 160 -14.26 7.95 -0.16
C ILE A 160 -12.98 7.11 -0.16
N SER A 161 -12.45 6.81 1.02
CA SER A 161 -11.33 5.88 1.16
C SER A 161 -11.81 4.44 0.98
N ALA A 162 -11.00 3.62 0.32
CA ALA A 162 -11.22 2.17 0.31
C ALA A 162 -11.15 1.61 1.74
N SER A 163 -11.82 0.48 1.95
CA SER A 163 -11.63 -0.30 3.18
C SER A 163 -10.22 -0.89 3.25
N VAL A 164 -9.76 -1.23 4.47
CA VAL A 164 -8.48 -1.92 4.70
C VAL A 164 -8.38 -3.18 3.83
N ALA A 165 -9.46 -3.97 3.76
CA ALA A 165 -9.50 -5.22 3.00
C ALA A 165 -9.39 -4.99 1.48
N GLN A 166 -10.10 -3.99 0.94
CA GLN A 166 -9.98 -3.61 -0.47
C GLN A 166 -8.55 -3.18 -0.81
N PHE A 167 -7.95 -2.35 0.03
CA PHE A 167 -6.57 -1.92 -0.14
C PHE A 167 -5.59 -3.11 -0.06
N GLN A 168 -5.73 -4.01 0.92
CA GLN A 168 -4.90 -5.20 1.03
C GLN A 168 -4.99 -6.11 -0.21
N ASN A 169 -6.20 -6.40 -0.68
CA ASN A 169 -6.41 -7.22 -1.86
C ASN A 169 -5.77 -6.58 -3.10
N PHE A 170 -5.97 -5.27 -3.29
CA PHE A 170 -5.32 -4.53 -4.36
C PHE A 170 -3.80 -4.60 -4.28
N GLN A 171 -3.22 -4.47 -3.07
CA GLN A 171 -1.77 -4.58 -2.87
C GLN A 171 -1.24 -5.99 -3.20
N TYR A 172 -1.98 -7.06 -2.87
CA TYR A 172 -1.58 -8.42 -3.25
C TYR A 172 -1.60 -8.63 -4.76
N GLU A 173 -2.62 -8.11 -5.45
CA GLU A 173 -2.68 -8.17 -6.93
C GLU A 173 -1.56 -7.36 -7.59
N ASN A 174 -1.26 -6.15 -7.08
CA ASN A 174 -0.11 -5.36 -7.54
C ASN A 174 1.23 -6.03 -7.25
N LEU A 175 1.33 -6.81 -6.17
CA LEU A 175 2.52 -7.59 -5.87
C LEU A 175 2.70 -8.69 -6.93
N VAL A 176 1.64 -9.38 -7.34
CA VAL A 176 1.72 -10.34 -8.47
C VAL A 176 2.15 -9.63 -9.74
N MET A 177 1.59 -8.44 -10.04
CA MET A 177 2.00 -7.63 -11.20
C MET A 177 3.50 -7.31 -11.20
N THR A 178 4.03 -6.94 -10.03
CA THR A 178 5.46 -6.64 -9.85
C THR A 178 6.32 -7.87 -10.13
N PHE A 179 5.93 -9.03 -9.59
CA PHE A 179 6.66 -10.28 -9.85
C PHE A 179 6.52 -10.76 -11.29
N ALA A 180 5.39 -10.51 -11.96
CA ALA A 180 5.22 -10.80 -13.38
C ALA A 180 6.19 -9.98 -14.24
N SER A 181 6.39 -8.71 -13.90
CA SER A 181 7.41 -7.89 -14.54
C SER A 181 8.84 -8.41 -14.27
N ILE A 182 9.15 -8.78 -13.03
CA ILE A 182 10.48 -9.34 -12.66
C ILE A 182 10.74 -10.66 -13.39
N ALA A 183 9.72 -11.51 -13.48
CA ALA A 183 9.77 -12.79 -14.18
C ALA A 183 9.71 -12.65 -15.72
N SER A 184 9.49 -11.43 -16.23
CA SER A 184 9.28 -11.15 -17.66
C SER A 184 8.19 -12.05 -18.26
N GLU A 185 7.03 -12.14 -17.61
CA GLU A 185 5.90 -13.00 -18.01
C GLU A 185 4.66 -12.15 -18.39
N PRO A 186 4.59 -11.63 -19.64
CA PRO A 186 3.52 -10.71 -20.06
C PRO A 186 2.12 -11.31 -19.96
N SER A 187 1.98 -12.64 -20.17
CA SER A 187 0.71 -13.35 -19.98
C SER A 187 0.17 -13.18 -18.57
N CYS A 188 1.04 -13.27 -17.56
CA CYS A 188 0.64 -13.07 -16.18
C CYS A 188 0.30 -11.60 -15.91
N SER A 189 1.10 -10.65 -16.43
CA SER A 189 0.79 -9.22 -16.31
C SER A 189 -0.60 -8.90 -16.88
N SER A 190 -0.95 -9.43 -18.06
CA SER A 190 -2.28 -9.24 -18.65
C SER A 190 -3.39 -9.91 -17.81
N ALA A 191 -3.18 -11.12 -17.33
CA ALA A 191 -4.17 -11.83 -16.51
C ALA A 191 -4.44 -11.12 -15.17
N VAL A 192 -3.38 -10.66 -14.50
CA VAL A 192 -3.50 -9.91 -13.24
C VAL A 192 -4.15 -8.56 -13.49
N LEU A 193 -3.83 -7.85 -14.58
CA LEU A 193 -4.47 -6.58 -14.91
C LEU A 193 -5.97 -6.76 -15.17
N ALA A 194 -6.36 -7.83 -15.85
CA ALA A 194 -7.78 -8.17 -16.06
C ALA A 194 -8.48 -8.45 -14.73
N LYS A 195 -7.81 -9.15 -13.81
CA LYS A 195 -8.31 -9.36 -12.45
C LYS A 195 -8.46 -8.06 -11.66
N ILE A 196 -7.43 -7.20 -11.64
CA ILE A 196 -7.50 -5.87 -10.99
C ILE A 196 -8.66 -5.04 -11.54
N ASN A 197 -8.86 -5.02 -12.86
CA ASN A 197 -9.97 -4.29 -13.47
C ASN A 197 -11.34 -4.89 -13.13
N THR A 198 -11.41 -6.18 -12.79
CA THR A 198 -12.66 -6.86 -12.38
C THR A 198 -12.97 -6.56 -10.92
N ASP A 199 -11.98 -6.70 -10.04
CA ASP A 199 -12.13 -6.50 -8.60
C ASP A 199 -12.20 -5.00 -8.22
N PHE A 200 -11.50 -4.15 -8.98
CA PHE A 200 -11.37 -2.71 -8.78
C PHE A 200 -11.61 -1.94 -10.09
N PRO A 201 -12.84 -1.93 -10.63
CA PRO A 201 -13.13 -1.28 -11.91
C PRO A 201 -12.81 0.22 -11.85
N THR A 202 -12.12 0.73 -12.88
CA THR A 202 -11.71 2.14 -12.97
C THR A 202 -12.89 3.11 -13.10
N SER A 203 -14.10 2.62 -13.38
CA SER A 203 -15.32 3.42 -13.31
C SER A 203 -15.70 3.81 -11.87
N GLN A 204 -15.24 3.06 -10.87
CA GLN A 204 -15.54 3.25 -9.45
C GLN A 204 -14.32 3.57 -8.60
N PHE A 205 -13.15 3.01 -8.93
CA PHE A 205 -11.95 3.12 -8.12
C PHE A 205 -10.88 4.01 -8.74
N LEU A 206 -10.24 4.81 -7.89
CA LEU A 206 -9.11 5.66 -8.19
C LEU A 206 -7.82 4.91 -7.85
N TRP A 207 -7.21 4.29 -8.87
CA TRP A 207 -5.89 3.64 -8.77
C TRP A 207 -5.08 3.66 -10.07
N SER A 208 -5.73 3.93 -11.21
CA SER A 208 -5.10 4.14 -12.52
C SER A 208 -5.22 5.61 -12.93
N ASN A 209 -4.66 6.00 -14.08
CA ASN A 209 -4.82 7.34 -14.66
C ASN A 209 -6.18 7.56 -15.35
N VAL A 210 -7.09 6.58 -15.33
CA VAL A 210 -8.43 6.71 -15.90
C VAL A 210 -9.32 7.48 -14.92
N THR A 211 -10.02 8.50 -15.41
CA THR A 211 -11.00 9.23 -14.59
C THR A 211 -12.26 8.38 -14.38
N PRO A 212 -12.71 8.17 -13.14
CA PRO A 212 -13.90 7.37 -12.86
C PRO A 212 -15.19 8.09 -13.29
N THR A 213 -16.20 7.29 -13.63
CA THR A 213 -17.53 7.79 -13.97
C THR A 213 -18.48 7.81 -12.77
N ALA A 214 -18.12 7.15 -11.66
CA ALA A 214 -18.91 7.18 -10.44
C ALA A 214 -19.02 8.59 -9.84
N ALA A 215 -20.18 8.89 -9.26
CA ALA A 215 -20.41 10.15 -8.56
C ALA A 215 -19.59 10.27 -7.26
N ALA A 216 -19.35 9.13 -6.59
CA ALA A 216 -18.56 9.02 -5.36
C ALA A 216 -17.48 7.92 -5.56
N PRO A 217 -16.36 8.23 -6.20
CA PRO A 217 -15.34 7.23 -6.48
C PRO A 217 -14.54 6.86 -5.22
N THR A 218 -14.00 5.65 -5.19
CA THR A 218 -13.25 5.10 -4.06
C THR A 218 -11.75 5.20 -4.31
N LEU A 219 -11.03 5.91 -3.43
CA LEU A 219 -9.58 6.01 -3.47
C LEU A 219 -8.92 4.81 -2.77
N ILE A 220 -8.10 4.06 -3.51
CA ILE A 220 -7.40 2.89 -2.96
C ILE A 220 -6.17 3.34 -2.15
N ALA A 221 -5.34 4.17 -2.75
CA ALA A 221 -4.14 4.78 -2.17
C ALA A 221 -3.74 5.98 -3.03
N ILE A 222 -2.93 6.89 -2.48
CA ILE A 222 -2.38 8.02 -3.25
C ILE A 222 -0.96 8.33 -2.79
N GLY A 223 -0.09 8.65 -3.75
CA GLY A 223 1.25 9.16 -3.46
C GLY A 223 1.26 10.68 -3.41
N CYS A 224 1.99 11.27 -2.48
CA CYS A 224 2.26 12.71 -2.44
C CYS A 224 3.73 12.96 -2.08
N SER A 225 4.25 14.14 -2.40
CA SER A 225 5.65 14.51 -2.13
C SER A 225 5.77 15.78 -1.30
N TYR A 226 6.88 15.94 -0.58
CA TYR A 226 7.19 17.19 0.10
C TYR A 226 8.70 17.42 0.24
N GLY A 227 9.06 18.62 0.70
CA GLY A 227 10.44 19.07 0.85
C GLY A 227 10.98 19.90 -0.33
N THR A 228 12.29 19.87 -0.56
CA THR A 228 13.03 20.67 -1.56
C THR A 228 13.01 20.06 -2.96
N SER A 229 13.02 18.73 -3.09
CA SER A 229 12.88 18.04 -4.39
C SER A 229 11.44 17.57 -4.58
N ARG A 230 10.52 18.53 -4.67
CA ARG A 230 9.09 18.24 -4.83
C ARG A 230 8.87 17.49 -6.14
N ASN A 231 8.27 16.32 -6.01
CA ASN A 231 7.63 15.52 -7.04
C ASN A 231 6.59 16.32 -7.82
N THR A 232 6.95 17.26 -8.70
CA THR A 232 5.91 18.07 -9.37
C THR A 232 4.95 17.21 -10.17
N ALA A 233 5.34 16.00 -10.62
CA ALA A 233 4.49 15.03 -11.30
C ALA A 233 3.47 14.32 -10.38
N ILE A 234 3.73 14.21 -9.07
CA ILE A 234 2.93 13.39 -8.13
C ILE A 234 2.01 14.26 -7.24
N GLY A 235 2.26 15.56 -7.12
CA GLY A 235 1.49 16.46 -6.24
C GLY A 235 2.07 16.51 -4.82
N GLN A 236 1.63 17.50 -4.04
CA GLN A 236 2.19 17.79 -2.71
C GLN A 236 1.30 17.26 -1.59
N CYS A 237 1.92 16.77 -0.52
CA CYS A 237 1.21 16.44 0.71
C CYS A 237 0.74 17.74 1.39
N ALA A 238 -0.47 17.75 1.94
CA ALA A 238 -1.05 18.95 2.55
C ALA A 238 -0.38 19.31 3.89
N THR A 239 -0.15 18.34 4.78
CA THR A 239 0.30 18.59 6.16
C THR A 239 1.58 17.83 6.56
N LEU A 240 1.97 16.77 5.86
CA LEU A 240 3.17 15.96 6.16
C LEU A 240 4.51 16.68 5.92
N ASN A 241 4.49 17.96 5.57
CA ASN A 241 5.67 18.76 5.23
C ASN A 241 6.67 18.98 6.39
N ASN A 242 6.33 18.59 7.63
CA ASN A 242 7.09 18.94 8.85
C ASN A 242 7.56 17.73 9.69
N THR A 243 7.31 16.49 9.26
CA THR A 243 7.30 15.35 10.20
C THR A 243 8.52 14.41 10.13
N TYR A 244 9.52 14.69 9.27
CA TYR A 244 10.65 13.78 8.98
C TYR A 244 12.02 14.34 9.41
#